data_AF-A0A0C9UE99-F1
#
_entry.id   AF-A0A0C9UE99-F1
#
_cell.length_a   1.000
_cell.length_b   1.000
_cell.length_c   1.000
_cell.angle_alpha   90.00
_cell.angle_beta   90.00
_cell.angle_gamma   90.00
#
_symmetry.space_group_name_H-M   'P 1'
#
loop_
_entity.id
_entity.type
_entity.pdbx_description
1 polymer ?
#
loop_
_entity_poly.entity_id
_entity_poly.type
_entity_poly.pdbx_seq_one_letter_code
_entity_poly.pdbx_strand_id
1 'polypeptide(L)'
;MPPTTPCSKTRIQGAPTTPSNIGETPRKHKTPSGIGRVGLRKHSLDPEQIKLGVSKKFKLNYDIDDWQTQTIHKIWSGYDSIACAGTGYGKSIIFEGLAAMQPGKTVIVISPLKALERDQARVFKRVPVVYLLHLIPLLFQAAIRPI
;
A
#
# COMPACT_ATOMS: atom_id res chain seq x y z
N MET A 1 44.98 5.76 12.24
CA MET A 1 43.83 5.25 13.02
C MET A 1 43.06 6.45 13.55
N PRO A 2 41.76 6.61 13.25
CA PRO A 2 41.00 7.70 13.83
C PRO A 2 40.78 7.45 15.33
N PRO A 3 40.94 8.47 16.20
CA PRO A 3 40.68 8.34 17.62
C PRO A 3 39.18 8.25 17.90
N THR A 4 38.81 7.30 18.76
CA THR A 4 37.44 7.04 19.22
C THR A 4 37.01 8.10 20.22
N THR A 5 36.01 8.91 19.88
CA THR A 5 35.43 9.93 20.77
C THR A 5 34.46 9.29 21.77
N PRO A 6 34.64 9.43 23.09
CA PRO A 6 33.64 9.00 24.07
C PRO A 6 32.48 10.00 24.18
N CYS A 7 31.26 9.54 23.90
CA CYS A 7 30.02 10.30 24.04
C CYS A 7 29.68 10.49 25.54
N SER A 8 29.98 11.68 26.07
CA SER A 8 29.65 12.06 27.44
C SER A 8 28.20 12.53 27.54
N LYS A 9 27.40 11.86 28.38
CA LYS A 9 26.02 12.26 28.69
C LYS A 9 26.04 13.41 29.69
N THR A 10 25.88 14.64 29.22
CA THR A 10 25.72 15.80 30.10
C THR A 10 24.32 15.80 30.71
N ARG A 11 24.26 15.57 32.03
CA ARG A 11 23.08 15.68 32.88
C ARG A 11 22.70 17.16 33.02
N ILE A 12 21.64 17.61 32.35
CA ILE A 12 21.05 18.93 32.62
C ILE A 12 20.21 18.83 33.90
N GLN A 13 20.65 19.51 34.96
CA GLN A 13 19.87 19.78 36.17
C GLN A 13 19.16 21.12 36.00
N GLY A 14 17.84 21.15 36.20
CA GLY A 14 17.05 22.39 36.18
C GLY A 14 15.57 22.11 36.00
N ALA A 15 14.90 21.71 37.08
CA ALA A 15 13.44 21.59 37.13
C ALA A 15 12.86 22.80 37.88
N PRO A 16 11.90 23.56 37.31
CA PRO A 16 10.97 24.35 38.09
C PRO A 16 9.88 23.42 38.64
N THR A 17 9.73 23.37 39.96
CA THR A 17 8.68 22.62 40.65
C THR A 17 7.33 23.31 40.47
N THR A 18 6.54 22.85 39.50
CA THR A 18 5.10 23.15 39.41
C THR A 18 4.33 22.10 40.22
N PRO A 19 3.44 22.47 41.15
CA PRO A 19 2.68 21.51 41.93
C PRO A 19 1.72 20.72 41.03
N SER A 20 1.94 19.41 40.99
CA SER A 20 1.16 18.42 40.25
C SER A 20 -0.20 18.21 40.90
N ASN A 21 -1.25 18.78 40.30
CA ASN A 21 -2.63 18.37 40.52
C ASN A 21 -3.36 18.28 39.17
N ILE A 22 -2.85 17.41 38.31
CA ILE A 22 -3.56 16.96 37.12
C ILE A 22 -3.49 15.43 37.21
N GLY A 23 -4.65 14.81 37.46
CA GLY A 23 -4.77 13.37 37.58
C GLY A 23 -4.06 12.69 36.42
N GLU A 24 -2.96 12.00 36.73
CA GLU A 24 -2.22 11.18 35.80
C GLU A 24 -3.14 10.01 35.40
N THR A 25 -3.91 10.22 34.33
CA THR A 25 -4.48 9.07 33.64
C THR A 25 -3.31 8.23 33.15
N PRO A 26 -3.24 6.93 33.50
CA PRO A 26 -2.12 6.10 33.06
C PRO A 26 -2.14 6.06 31.55
N ARG A 27 -1.20 6.76 30.90
CA ARG A 27 -1.00 6.66 29.45
C ARG A 27 -0.39 5.29 29.18
N LYS A 28 -1.24 4.26 29.17
CA LYS A 28 -0.87 2.88 28.87
C LYS A 28 -0.47 2.85 27.40
N HIS A 29 0.84 2.90 27.14
CA HIS A 29 1.35 2.71 25.79
C HIS A 29 0.84 1.34 25.31
N LYS A 30 0.09 1.32 24.22
CA LYS A 30 -0.39 0.07 23.64
C LYS A 30 0.84 -0.73 23.22
N THR A 31 1.13 -1.81 23.93
CA THR A 31 2.14 -2.79 23.52
C THR A 31 1.72 -3.27 22.14
N PRO A 32 2.61 -3.27 21.12
CA PRO A 32 2.25 -3.76 19.80
C PRO A 32 1.70 -5.17 19.99
N SER A 33 0.42 -5.34 19.70
CA SER A 33 -0.20 -6.66 19.73
C SER A 33 0.60 -7.53 18.76
N GLY A 34 1.15 -8.64 19.25
CA GLY A 34 1.90 -9.63 18.46
C GLY A 34 1.04 -10.36 17.43
N ILE A 35 0.02 -9.70 16.88
CA ILE A 35 -0.66 -10.06 15.65
C ILE A 35 0.45 -10.00 14.60
N GLY A 36 1.00 -11.17 14.30
CA GLY A 36 2.20 -11.36 13.49
C GLY A 36 2.13 -10.50 12.23
N ARG A 37 3.29 -9.97 11.83
CA ARG A 37 3.51 -9.18 10.61
C ARG A 37 2.51 -9.59 9.53
N VAL A 38 1.50 -8.74 9.29
CA VAL A 38 0.56 -8.90 8.19
C VAL A 38 1.41 -8.80 6.93
N GLY A 39 1.79 -9.95 6.37
CA GLY A 39 2.81 -10.04 5.32
C GLY A 39 3.69 -11.27 5.47
N LEU A 40 3.10 -12.46 5.37
CA LEU A 40 3.85 -13.71 5.22
C LEU A 40 3.01 -14.76 4.50
N ARG A 41 2.42 -14.40 3.35
CA ARG A 41 2.21 -15.46 2.36
C ARG A 41 3.62 -15.86 1.90
N LYS A 42 4.09 -17.05 2.28
CA LYS A 42 5.27 -17.67 1.65
C LYS A 42 4.92 -17.85 0.19
N HIS A 43 5.28 -16.89 -0.66
CA HIS A 43 5.11 -17.01 -2.10
C HIS A 43 6.49 -17.09 -2.74
N SER A 44 6.61 -18.07 -3.63
CA SER A 44 7.85 -18.53 -4.24
C SER A 44 8.16 -17.89 -5.60
N LEU A 45 7.43 -16.83 -5.98
CA LEU A 45 7.60 -16.23 -7.30
C LEU A 45 8.70 -15.20 -7.26
N ASP A 46 9.79 -15.51 -7.95
CA ASP A 46 10.88 -14.57 -8.17
C ASP A 46 10.39 -13.38 -9.03
N PRO A 47 10.87 -12.14 -8.80
CA PRO A 47 10.56 -10.98 -9.63
C PRO A 47 10.70 -11.24 -11.14
N GLU A 48 11.66 -12.05 -11.57
CA GLU A 48 11.83 -12.36 -12.99
C GLU A 48 10.63 -13.17 -13.54
N GLN A 49 10.11 -14.11 -12.75
CA GLN A 49 8.94 -14.91 -13.12
C GLN A 49 7.67 -14.05 -13.20
N ILE A 50 7.58 -13.00 -12.38
CA ILE A 50 6.49 -12.03 -12.44
C ILE A 50 6.57 -11.26 -13.76
N LYS A 51 7.75 -10.76 -14.11
CA LYS A 51 7.97 -10.05 -15.39
C LYS A 51 7.54 -10.94 -16.57
N LEU A 52 8.00 -12.18 -16.59
CA LEU A 52 7.69 -13.16 -17.64
C LEU A 52 6.20 -13.53 -17.68
N GLY A 53 5.57 -13.70 -16.51
CA GLY A 53 4.16 -14.02 -16.37
C GLY A 53 3.25 -12.91 -16.88
N VAL A 54 3.53 -11.67 -16.51
CA VAL A 54 2.77 -10.49 -16.98
C VAL A 54 2.98 -10.29 -18.48
N SER A 55 4.22 -10.31 -18.97
CA SER A 55 4.50 -10.16 -20.40
C SER A 55 3.79 -11.23 -21.25
N LYS A 56 3.81 -12.49 -20.80
CA LYS A 56 3.13 -13.59 -21.51
C LYS A 56 1.60 -13.44 -21.52
N LYS A 57 1.00 -12.98 -20.42
CA LYS A 57 -0.46 -12.83 -20.31
C LYS A 57 -0.97 -11.66 -21.15
N PHE A 58 -0.24 -10.55 -21.17
CA PHE A 58 -0.67 -9.32 -21.83
C PHE A 58 -0.15 -9.16 -23.26
N LYS A 59 0.79 -10.03 -23.71
CA LYS A 59 1.45 -9.91 -25.02
C LYS A 59 1.98 -8.49 -25.24
N LEU A 60 2.70 -7.98 -24.24
CA LEU A 60 3.20 -6.61 -24.24
C LEU A 60 4.31 -6.47 -25.28
N ASN A 61 4.28 -5.34 -26.00
CA ASN A 61 5.35 -4.94 -26.92
C ASN A 61 6.48 -4.18 -26.23
N TYR A 62 6.37 -3.95 -24.92
CA TYR A 62 7.33 -3.19 -24.13
C TYR A 62 7.71 -3.97 -22.86
N ASP A 63 8.90 -3.69 -22.35
CA ASP A 63 9.39 -4.27 -21.11
C ASP A 63 8.83 -3.57 -19.89
N ILE A 64 8.49 -4.37 -18.88
CA ILE A 64 8.02 -3.91 -17.58
C ILE A 64 9.22 -3.37 -16.81
N ASP A 65 9.09 -2.18 -16.24
CA ASP A 65 10.11 -1.56 -15.43
C ASP A 65 10.34 -2.34 -14.12
N ASP A 66 11.56 -2.27 -13.59
CA ASP A 66 11.92 -2.98 -12.37
C ASP A 66 11.08 -2.54 -11.17
N TRP A 67 10.74 -1.25 -11.08
CA TRP A 67 9.92 -0.72 -9.98
C TRP A 67 8.47 -1.25 -10.04
N GLN A 68 7.92 -1.49 -11.24
CA GLN A 68 6.59 -2.08 -11.41
C GLN A 68 6.63 -3.54 -10.95
N THR A 69 7.64 -4.29 -11.40
CA THR A 69 7.87 -5.70 -11.02
C THR A 69 8.02 -5.85 -9.51
N GLN A 70 8.85 -5.02 -8.88
CA GLN A 70 9.07 -5.03 -7.44
C GLN A 70 7.78 -4.68 -6.67
N THR A 71 7.01 -3.71 -7.15
CA THR A 71 5.73 -3.34 -6.53
C THR A 71 4.73 -4.50 -6.60
N ILE A 72 4.59 -5.14 -7.77
CA ILE A 72 3.73 -6.32 -7.95
C ILE A 72 4.20 -7.45 -7.02
N HIS A 73 5.51 -7.71 -6.94
CA HIS A 73 6.07 -8.74 -6.07
C HIS A 73 5.75 -8.51 -4.58
N LYS A 74 5.87 -7.25 -4.10
CA LYS A 74 5.55 -6.88 -2.72
C LYS A 74 4.06 -7.05 -2.42
N ILE A 75 3.19 -6.56 -3.30
CA ILE A 75 1.74 -6.72 -3.16
C ILE A 75 1.35 -8.21 -3.21
N TRP A 76 1.96 -8.99 -4.11
CA TRP A 76 1.75 -10.43 -4.22
C TRP A 76 2.11 -11.19 -2.95
N SER A 77 3.20 -10.77 -2.30
CA SER A 77 3.67 -11.31 -1.02
C SER A 77 2.77 -10.91 0.16
N GLY A 78 1.77 -10.06 -0.07
CA GLY A 78 0.84 -9.57 0.94
C GLY A 78 1.37 -8.40 1.75
N TYR A 79 2.34 -7.65 1.24
CA TYR A 79 2.78 -6.39 1.82
C TYR A 79 2.02 -5.20 1.23
N ASP A 80 1.69 -4.24 2.07
CA ASP A 80 1.23 -2.93 1.62
C ASP A 80 2.38 -2.18 0.97
N SER A 81 2.12 -1.57 -0.19
CA SER A 81 3.14 -0.88 -0.98
C SER A 81 2.62 0.48 -1.47
N ILE A 82 3.47 1.49 -1.41
CA ILE A 82 3.21 2.82 -1.97
C ILE A 82 4.21 3.03 -3.11
N ALA A 83 3.70 3.29 -4.31
CA ALA A 83 4.52 3.57 -5.48
C ALA A 83 4.24 4.98 -6.00
N CYS A 84 5.30 5.77 -6.18
CA CYS A 84 5.23 7.11 -6.73
C CYS A 84 5.72 7.10 -8.18
N ALA A 85 4.83 7.40 -9.12
CA ALA A 85 5.19 7.49 -10.54
C ALA A 85 4.36 8.56 -11.25
N GLY A 86 4.96 9.22 -12.24
CA GLY A 86 4.31 10.25 -13.05
C GLY A 86 3.18 9.71 -13.93
N THR A 87 2.33 10.58 -14.47
CA THR A 87 1.34 10.21 -15.50
C THR A 87 2.04 9.63 -16.74
N GLY A 88 1.47 8.60 -17.37
CA GLY A 88 2.07 7.96 -18.55
C GLY A 88 3.09 6.86 -18.26
N TYR A 89 3.61 6.74 -17.04
CA TYR A 89 4.56 5.67 -16.62
C TYR A 89 3.91 4.29 -16.45
N GLY A 90 2.71 4.06 -16.99
CA GLY A 90 2.10 2.72 -17.00
C GLY A 90 1.70 2.16 -15.64
N LYS A 91 1.43 2.99 -14.61
CA LYS A 91 1.01 2.54 -13.26
C LYS A 91 -0.11 1.47 -13.26
N SER A 92 -0.97 1.51 -14.27
CA SER A 92 -2.11 0.58 -14.38
C SER A 92 -1.69 -0.88 -14.51
N ILE A 93 -0.50 -1.14 -15.07
CA ILE A 93 0.03 -2.50 -15.23
C ILE A 93 0.17 -3.25 -13.89
N ILE A 94 0.30 -2.53 -12.78
CA ILE A 94 0.47 -3.14 -11.45
C ILE A 94 -0.81 -3.90 -11.07
N PHE A 95 -1.97 -3.26 -11.11
CA PHE A 95 -3.22 -3.91 -10.73
C PHE A 95 -3.74 -4.86 -11.82
N GLU A 96 -3.47 -4.56 -13.08
CA GLU A 96 -3.79 -5.45 -14.20
C GLU A 96 -2.97 -6.74 -14.14
N GLY A 97 -1.65 -6.62 -13.94
CA GLY A 97 -0.71 -7.72 -13.73
C GLY A 97 -1.18 -8.63 -12.60
N LEU A 98 -1.53 -8.03 -11.46
CA LEU A 98 -2.06 -8.76 -10.30
C LEU A 98 -3.35 -9.52 -10.63
N ALA A 99 -4.33 -8.86 -11.27
CA ALA A 99 -5.60 -9.47 -11.63
C ALA A 99 -5.43 -10.62 -12.64
N ALA A 100 -4.56 -10.44 -13.64
CA ALA A 100 -4.30 -11.46 -14.64
C ALA A 100 -3.57 -12.68 -14.06
N MET A 101 -2.67 -12.47 -13.11
CA MET A 101 -1.88 -13.55 -12.51
C MET A 101 -2.67 -14.38 -11.47
N GLN A 102 -3.76 -13.86 -10.88
CA GLN A 102 -4.61 -14.58 -9.91
C GLN A 102 -6.04 -14.78 -10.44
N PRO A 103 -6.29 -15.78 -11.30
CA PRO A 103 -7.62 -16.02 -11.89
C PRO A 103 -8.73 -16.44 -10.90
N GLY A 104 -8.48 -16.42 -9.58
CA GLY A 104 -9.47 -16.68 -8.53
C GLY A 104 -9.60 -15.57 -7.50
N LYS A 105 -8.99 -14.40 -7.72
CA LYS A 105 -9.10 -13.25 -6.82
C LYS A 105 -9.53 -12.01 -7.58
N THR A 106 -10.33 -11.18 -6.92
CA THR A 106 -10.81 -9.92 -7.47
C THR A 106 -9.89 -8.79 -7.01
N VAL A 107 -9.40 -7.98 -7.97
CA VAL A 107 -8.68 -6.75 -7.69
C VAL A 107 -9.65 -5.58 -7.73
N ILE A 108 -9.71 -4.83 -6.64
CA ILE A 108 -10.57 -3.65 -6.50
C ILE A 108 -9.70 -2.41 -6.68
N VAL A 109 -10.03 -1.60 -7.67
CA VAL A 109 -9.38 -0.31 -7.92
C VAL A 109 -10.35 0.80 -7.52
N ILE A 110 -9.88 1.71 -6.67
CA ILE A 110 -10.63 2.87 -6.23
C ILE A 110 -10.00 4.11 -6.85
N SER A 111 -10.75 4.81 -7.69
CA SER A 111 -10.32 6.08 -8.28
C SER A 111 -11.35 7.17 -8.00
N PRO A 112 -10.92 8.41 -7.70
CA PRO A 112 -11.85 9.53 -7.55
C PRO A 112 -12.48 9.95 -8.90
N LEU A 113 -11.86 9.60 -10.04
CA LEU A 113 -12.25 10.08 -11.36
C LEU A 113 -12.99 9.01 -12.17
N LYS A 114 -14.31 9.13 -12.25
CA LYS A 114 -15.20 8.22 -13.02
C LYS A 114 -14.87 8.14 -14.51
N ALA A 115 -14.38 9.24 -15.10
CA ALA A 115 -14.00 9.27 -16.50
C ALA A 115 -12.80 8.35 -16.79
N LEU A 116 -11.84 8.31 -15.87
CA LEU A 116 -10.63 7.48 -16.00
C LEU A 116 -10.94 5.99 -15.85
N GLU A 117 -11.85 5.64 -14.94
CA GLU A 117 -12.32 4.26 -14.76
C GLU A 117 -13.04 3.73 -16.01
N ARG A 118 -13.87 4.58 -16.66
CA ARG A 118 -14.58 4.18 -17.89
C ARG A 118 -13.61 3.95 -19.05
N ASP A 119 -12.59 4.78 -19.18
CA ASP A 119 -11.58 4.64 -20.22
C ASP A 119 -10.80 3.33 -20.04
N GLN A 120 -10.38 3.07 -18.81
CA GLN A 120 -9.74 1.83 -18.40
C GLN A 120 -10.63 0.61 -18.61
N ALA A 121 -11.89 0.62 -18.15
CA ALA A 121 -12.82 -0.50 -18.31
C ALA A 121 -13.09 -0.87 -19.78
N ARG A 122 -13.01 0.08 -20.72
CA ARG A 122 -13.11 -0.20 -22.16
C ARG A 122 -11.92 -1.00 -22.69
N VAL A 123 -10.73 -0.74 -22.16
CA VAL A 123 -9.49 -1.47 -22.48
C VAL A 123 -9.51 -2.87 -21.84
N PHE A 124 -10.09 -3.00 -20.64
CA PHE A 124 -9.99 -4.22 -19.80
C PHE A 124 -11.12 -5.25 -19.93
N LYS A 125 -11.69 -5.44 -21.12
CA LYS A 125 -12.80 -6.41 -21.33
C LYS A 125 -12.48 -7.88 -20.99
N ARG A 126 -11.23 -8.24 -20.72
CA ARG A 126 -10.76 -9.64 -20.56
C ARG A 126 -10.20 -9.99 -19.17
N VAL A 127 -10.09 -9.04 -18.25
CA VAL A 127 -9.47 -9.25 -16.92
C VAL A 127 -10.53 -8.99 -15.84
N PRO A 128 -10.59 -9.79 -14.75
CA PRO A 128 -11.56 -9.60 -13.67
C PRO A 128 -11.14 -8.43 -12.76
N VAL A 129 -11.12 -7.21 -13.30
CA VAL A 129 -10.90 -5.98 -12.56
C VAL A 129 -12.27 -5.36 -12.28
N VAL A 130 -12.61 -5.21 -11.00
CA VAL A 130 -13.86 -4.58 -10.58
C VAL A 130 -13.54 -3.16 -10.14
N TYR A 131 -14.05 -2.20 -10.92
CA TYR A 131 -14.05 -0.79 -10.53
C TYR A 131 -15.23 -0.57 -9.59
N LEU A 132 -14.97 -0.10 -8.36
CA LEU A 132 -16.02 0.20 -7.40
C LEU A 132 -16.67 1.55 -7.75
N LEU A 133 -17.45 1.58 -8.83
CA LEU A 133 -18.28 2.72 -9.17
C LEU A 133 -19.49 2.75 -8.23
N HIS A 134 -19.50 3.75 -7.34
CA HIS A 134 -20.56 4.10 -6.38
C HIS A 134 -20.79 3.15 -5.20
N LEU A 135 -20.09 3.42 -4.09
CA LEU A 135 -20.63 3.10 -2.76
C LEU A 135 -20.21 4.07 -1.65
N ILE A 136 -19.85 5.32 -1.99
CA ILE A 136 -19.47 6.33 -0.97
C ILE A 136 -20.45 7.52 -0.83
N PRO A 137 -21.30 7.93 -1.79
CA PRO A 137 -22.29 8.96 -1.45
C PRO A 137 -23.36 8.45 -0.48
N LEU A 138 -23.77 7.19 -0.58
CA LEU A 138 -24.91 6.66 0.16
C LEU A 138 -24.59 6.25 1.62
N LEU A 139 -23.36 5.84 1.92
CA LEU A 139 -22.96 5.55 3.30
C LEU A 139 -22.50 6.79 4.07
N PHE A 140 -22.05 7.85 3.38
CA PHE A 140 -21.68 9.11 4.05
C PHE A 140 -22.88 10.03 4.30
N GLN A 141 -23.93 9.98 3.48
CA GLN A 141 -25.18 10.74 3.72
C GLN A 141 -26.01 10.18 4.90
N ALA A 142 -25.83 8.91 5.27
CA ALA A 142 -26.50 8.30 6.41
C ALA A 142 -25.82 8.60 7.76
N ALA A 143 -24.55 9.03 7.75
CA ALA A 143 -23.78 9.33 8.96
C ALA A 143 -23.78 10.83 9.36
N ILE A 144 -24.42 11.71 8.57
CA ILE A 144 -24.52 13.16 8.85
C ILE A 144 -25.98 13.63 8.72
N ARG A 145 -26.93 12.87 9.25
CA ARG A 145 -28.23 13.44 9.64
C ARG A 145 -28.21 13.62 11.16
N PRO A 146 -28.05 14.85 11.68
CA PRO A 146 -28.32 15.09 13.08
C PRO A 146 -29.80 14.82 13.34
N ILE A 147 -30.06 14.09 14.43
CA ILE A 147 -31.37 14.00 15.09
C ILE A 147 -31.74 15.39 15.60
#